data_AF-A0A382V340-F1
#
_entry.id   AF-A0A382V340-F1
#
_cell.length_a   1.000
_cell.length_b   1.000
_cell.length_c   1.000
_cell.angle_alpha   90.00
_cell.angle_beta   90.00
_cell.angle_gamma   90.00
#
_symmetry.space_group_name_H-M   'P 1'
#
loop_
_entity.id
_entity.type
_entity.pdbx_description
1 polymer ?
#
loop_
_entity_poly.entity_id
_entity_poly.type
_entity_poly.pdbx_seq_one_letter_code
_entity_poly.pdbx_strand_id
1 'polypeptide(L)' 'MSDNFKSIITCDLDGKVETFSEGAQHLFGYSSEEVIGKK' A
#
# COMPACT_ATOMS: atom_id res chain seq x y z
N MET A 1 8.97 -21.92 -4.71
CA MET A 1 8.79 -20.71 -5.53
C MET A 1 8.74 -19.55 -4.57
N SER A 2 9.67 -18.60 -4.69
CA SER A 2 9.61 -17.38 -3.90
C SER A 2 8.64 -16.46 -4.64
N ASP A 3 7.36 -16.47 -4.25
CA ASP A 3 6.37 -15.56 -4.81
C ASP A 3 6.85 -14.12 -4.61
N ASN A 4 7.28 -13.50 -5.71
CA ASN A 4 7.79 -12.14 -5.73
C ASN A 4 6.58 -11.20 -5.83
N PHE A 5 5.88 -11.03 -4.71
CA PHE A 5 4.76 -10.10 -4.64
C PHE A 5 5.26 -8.67 -4.80
N LYS A 6 4.91 -8.05 -5.93
CA LYS A 6 5.24 -6.65 -6.19
C LYS A 6 4.42 -5.75 -5.27
N SER A 7 5.09 -5.19 -4.28
CA SER A 7 4.51 -4.21 -3.36
C SER A 7 4.79 -2.81 -3.89
N ILE A 8 3.73 -2.01 -4.08
CA ILE A 8 3.82 -0.65 -4.60
C ILE A 8 2.97 0.24 -3.69
N ILE A 9 3.59 1.30 -3.19
CA ILE A 9 2.96 2.32 -2.36
C ILE A 9 3.36 3.67 -2.93
N THR A 10 2.40 4.58 -3.10
CA THR A 10 2.66 5.97 -3.48
C THR A 10 2.03 6.92 -2.48
N CYS A 11 2.66 8.06 -2.25
CA CYS A 11 2.16 9.11 -1.39
C CYS A 11 2.41 10.49 -2.01
N ASP A 12 1.55 11.44 -1.67
CA ASP A 12 1.73 12.85 -2.00
C ASP A 12 2.83 13.49 -1.13
N LEU A 13 3.22 14.72 -1.44
CA LEU A 13 4.20 15.52 -0.70
C LEU A 13 3.78 15.80 0.75
N ASP A 14 2.48 15.81 1.06
CA ASP A 14 1.95 15.92 2.44
C ASP A 14 2.02 14.58 3.21
N GLY A 15 2.53 13.50 2.60
CA GLY A 15 2.62 12.17 3.20
C GLY A 15 1.33 11.35 3.14
N LYS A 16 0.29 11.86 2.46
CA LYS A 16 -0.97 11.15 2.26
C LYS A 16 -0.78 10.01 1.27
N VAL A 17 -1.10 8.77 1.66
CA VAL A 17 -1.02 7.60 0.77
C VAL A 17 -2.11 7.70 -0.30
N GLU A 18 -1.70 7.58 -1.56
CA GLU A 18 -2.57 7.62 -2.74
C GLU A 18 -2.77 6.25 -3.37
N THR A 19 -1.74 5.41 -3.37
CA THR A 19 -1.81 4.04 -3.91
C THR A 19 -1.27 3.05 -2.90
N PHE A 20 -1.98 1.93 -2.75
CA PHE A 20 -1.59 0.82 -1.90
C PHE A 20 -1.94 -0.52 -2.58
N SER A 21 -0.96 -1.12 -3.25
CA SER A 21 -1.18 -2.32 -4.08
C SER A 21 -1.54 -3.54 -3.24
N GLU A 22 -2.13 -4.57 -3.86
CA GLU A 22 -2.47 -5.83 -3.19
C GLU A 22 -1.24 -6.49 -2.52
N GLY A 23 -0.06 -6.39 -3.13
CA GLY A 23 1.19 -6.87 -2.52
C GLY A 23 1.51 -6.13 -1.22
N ALA A 24 1.28 -4.81 -1.17
CA ALA A 24 1.44 -4.03 0.05
C ALA A 24 0.36 -4.38 1.10
N GLN A 25 -0.87 -4.66 0.67
CA GLN A 25 -1.93 -5.15 1.56
C GLN A 25 -1.53 -6.47 2.23
N HIS A 26 -0.99 -7.41 1.45
CA HIS A 26 -0.50 -8.66 1.98
C HIS A 26 0.73 -8.50 2.89
N LEU A 27 1.65 -7.58 2.55
CA LEU A 27 2.88 -7.37 3.29
C LEU A 27 2.65 -6.70 4.64
N PHE A 28 1.78 -5.70 4.69
CA PHE A 28 1.51 -4.89 5.88
C PHE A 28 0.24 -5.30 6.63
N GLY A 29 -0.63 -6.11 6.02
CA GLY A 29 -1.87 -6.59 6.63
C GLY A 29 -2.99 -5.56 6.73
N TYR A 30 -2.89 -4.45 6.00
CA TYR A 30 -3.92 -3.41 5.94
C TYR A 30 -4.62 -3.43 4.58
N SER A 31 -5.89 -3.04 4.56
CA SER A 31 -6.65 -2.90 3.31
C SER A 31 -6.29 -1.57 2.64
N SER A 32 -6.34 -1.49 1.30
CA SER A 32 -6.08 -0.21 0.61
C SER A 32 -7.02 0.90 1.07
N GLU A 33 -8.27 0.57 1.41
CA GLU A 33 -9.27 1.52 1.92
C GLU A 33 -8.93 2.06 3.32
N GLU A 34 -8.15 1.32 4.10
CA GLU A 34 -7.75 1.75 5.44
C GLU A 34 -6.54 2.66 5.43
N VAL A 35 -5.72 2.59 4.37
CA VAL A 35 -4.46 3.31 4.25
C VAL A 35 -4.58 4.51 3.32
N ILE A 36 -5.25 4.33 2.17
CA ILE A 36 -5.42 5.40 1.19
C ILE A 36 -6.30 6.48 1.80
N GLY A 37 -5.76 7.70 1.83
CA GLY A 37 -6.49 8.87 2.27
C GLY A 37 -6.69 9.04 3.77
N LYS A 38 -6.11 8.17 4.62
CA LYS A 38 -6.01 8.46 6.05
C LYS A 38 -4.90 9.48 6.33
N LYS A 39 -5.20 10.38 7.27
CA LYS A 39 -4.24 11.24 7.98
C LYS A 39 -4.03 10.70 9.37
#